data_AF-A0A352DBE1-F1
#
_entry.id   AF-A0A352DBE1-F1
#
_cell.length_a   1.000
_cell.length_b   1.000
_cell.length_c   1.000
_cell.angle_alpha   90.00
_cell.angle_beta   90.00
_cell.angle_gamma   90.00
#
_symmetry.space_group_name_H-M   'P 1'
#
loop_
_entity.id
_entity.type
_entity.pdbx_description
1 polymer ?
#
loop_
_entity_poly.entity_id
_entity_poly.type
_entity_poly.pdbx_seq_one_letter_code
_entity_poly.pdbx_strand_id
1 'polypeptide(L)'
;MTIDTDLRPSWPEYFLAITELVAQRSTCCRRKVGAILVRDKRIIATGYNGAPTKVRHCLEVGCLREQLHIPSGERHELCRGLHAEQ
;
A
#
# COMPACT_ATOMS: atom_id res chain seq x y z
N MET A 1 20.82 -10.14 32.65
CA MET A 1 20.46 -9.20 31.57
C MET A 1 18.96 -9.02 31.62
N THR A 2 18.50 -7.91 32.21
CA THR A 2 17.09 -7.51 32.14
C THR A 2 16.83 -7.08 30.70
N ILE A 3 15.93 -7.77 30.01
CA ILE A 3 15.48 -7.32 28.69
C ILE A 3 14.70 -6.03 28.95
N ASP A 4 15.26 -4.92 28.50
CA ASP A 4 14.61 -3.62 28.57
C ASP A 4 13.34 -3.67 27.71
N THR A 5 12.18 -3.70 28.37
CA THR A 5 10.88 -3.83 27.70
C THR A 5 10.48 -2.54 26.98
N ASP A 6 11.19 -1.44 27.20
CA ASP A 6 10.90 -0.12 26.64
C ASP A 6 11.32 0.04 25.17
N LEU A 7 12.11 -0.92 24.64
CA LEU A 7 12.53 -0.95 23.23
C LEU A 7 11.60 -1.78 22.33
N ARG A 8 10.59 -2.45 22.90
CA ARG A 8 9.70 -3.31 22.12
C ARG A 8 8.55 -2.47 21.55
N PRO A 9 8.38 -2.38 20.22
CA PRO A 9 7.27 -1.63 19.64
C PRO A 9 5.94 -2.22 20.10
N SER A 10 5.01 -1.32 20.39
CA SER A 10 3.61 -1.68 20.62
C SER A 10 3.01 -2.34 19.37
N TRP A 11 1.89 -3.04 19.53
CA TRP A 11 1.21 -3.66 18.40
C TRP A 11 0.82 -2.64 17.30
N PRO A 12 0.23 -1.47 17.62
CA PRO A 12 -0.04 -0.45 16.60
C PRO A 12 1.21 0.03 15.87
N GLU A 13 2.30 0.34 16.57
CA GLU A 13 3.54 0.79 15.93
C GLU A 13 4.13 -0.28 15.02
N TYR A 14 4.16 -1.53 15.48
CA TYR A 14 4.61 -2.67 14.69
C TYR A 14 3.79 -2.84 13.40
N PHE A 15 2.46 -2.77 13.52
CA PHE A 15 1.55 -2.92 12.39
C PHE A 15 1.63 -1.74 11.42
N LEU A 16 1.73 -0.51 11.92
CA LEU A 16 1.89 0.67 11.07
C LEU A 16 3.23 0.65 10.32
N ALA A 17 4.34 0.32 11.00
CA ALA A 17 5.64 0.21 10.37
C ALA A 17 5.64 -0.84 9.24
N ILE A 18 4.99 -1.99 9.46
CA ILE A 18 4.82 -2.99 8.39
C ILE A 18 3.94 -2.46 7.26
N THR A 19 2.85 -1.78 7.57
CA THR A 19 1.95 -1.20 6.56
C THR A 19 2.68 -0.19 5.68
N GLU A 20 3.52 0.66 6.27
CA GLU A 20 4.38 1.60 5.54
C GLU A 20 5.37 0.87 4.64
N LEU A 21 6.03 -0.18 5.14
CA LEU A 21 6.95 -1.00 4.35
C LEU A 21 6.24 -1.68 3.17
N VAL A 22 5.03 -2.20 3.39
CA VAL A 22 4.19 -2.77 2.32
C VAL A 22 3.84 -1.70 1.28
N ALA A 23 3.47 -0.49 1.70
CA ALA A 23 3.17 0.62 0.81
C ALA A 23 4.35 1.00 -0.12
N GLN A 24 5.59 0.81 0.33
CA GLN A 24 6.78 1.10 -0.50
C GLN A 24 6.86 0.24 -1.77
N ARG A 25 6.19 -0.92 -1.80
CA ARG A 25 6.09 -1.78 -2.99
C ARG A 25 5.04 -1.31 -4.02
N SER A 26 4.24 -0.30 -3.68
CA SER A 26 3.28 0.29 -4.59
C SER A 26 3.93 0.76 -5.89
N THR A 27 3.28 0.42 -7.00
CA THR A 27 3.69 0.85 -8.34
C THR A 27 2.85 2.02 -8.86
N CYS A 28 2.06 2.66 -7.99
CA CYS A 28 1.33 3.88 -8.30
C CYS A 28 2.23 5.10 -8.10
N CYS A 29 2.33 5.96 -9.11
CA CYS A 29 3.12 7.20 -9.03
C CYS A 29 2.42 8.32 -8.25
N ARG A 30 1.09 8.29 -8.11
CA ARG A 30 0.31 9.35 -7.44
C ARG A 30 0.24 9.20 -5.92
N ARG A 31 0.06 7.97 -5.44
CA ARG A 31 -0.15 7.64 -4.02
C ARG A 31 0.35 6.23 -3.75
N LYS A 32 1.24 6.09 -2.76
CA LYS A 32 1.69 4.80 -2.26
C LYS A 32 0.84 4.41 -1.06
N VAL A 33 0.04 3.37 -1.20
CA VAL A 33 -0.88 2.90 -0.17
C VAL A 33 -0.56 1.44 0.14
N GLY A 34 -0.47 1.13 1.43
CA GLY A 34 -0.33 -0.22 1.96
C GLY A 34 -1.49 -0.52 2.89
N ALA A 35 -1.85 -1.79 2.97
CA ALA A 35 -2.87 -2.31 3.88
C ALA A 35 -2.38 -3.64 4.46
N ILE A 36 -2.77 -3.90 5.71
CA ILE A 36 -2.61 -5.20 6.35
C ILE A 36 -3.92 -5.62 7.00
N LEU A 37 -4.23 -6.91 6.94
CA LEU A 37 -5.34 -7.51 7.66
C LEU A 37 -4.80 -8.30 8.84
N VAL A 38 -5.21 -7.94 10.05
CA VAL A 38 -4.74 -8.57 11.29
C VAL A 38 -5.89 -9.26 12.01
N ARG A 39 -5.64 -10.48 12.51
CA ARG A 39 -6.54 -11.21 13.42
C ARG A 39 -5.71 -11.81 14.55
N ASP A 40 -6.14 -11.62 15.79
CA ASP A 40 -5.45 -12.16 16.98
C ASP A 40 -3.95 -11.84 17.02
N LYS A 41 -3.59 -10.59 16.68
CA LYS A 41 -2.21 -10.09 16.57
C LYS A 41 -1.34 -10.82 15.54
N ARG A 42 -1.96 -11.51 14.56
CA ARG A 42 -1.30 -12.16 13.43
C ARG A 42 -1.73 -11.48 12.13
N ILE A 43 -0.77 -11.21 11.26
CA ILE A 43 -1.03 -10.70 9.92
C ILE A 43 -1.53 -11.86 9.05
N ILE A 44 -2.73 -11.71 8.50
CA ILE A 44 -3.39 -12.70 7.65
C ILE A 44 -3.13 -12.39 6.17
N ALA A 45 -3.12 -11.11 5.82
CA ALA A 45 -2.85 -10.65 4.46
C ALA A 45 -2.18 -9.28 4.49
N THR A 46 -1.45 -8.98 3.43
CA THR A 46 -0.90 -7.66 3.13
C THR A 46 -1.25 -7.30 1.69
N GLY A 47 -1.40 -6.01 1.42
CA GLY A 47 -1.74 -5.50 0.11
C GLY A 47 -1.13 -4.12 -0.11
N TYR A 48 -0.77 -3.82 -1.35
CA TYR A 48 -0.39 -2.47 -1.77
C TYR A 48 -1.10 -2.14 -3.07
N ASN A 49 -1.38 -0.87 -3.30
CA ASN A 49 -2.04 -0.46 -4.52
C ASN A 49 -1.11 -0.57 -5.74
N GLY A 50 -1.60 -1.13 -6.84
CA GLY A 50 -0.78 -1.44 -8.01
C GLY A 50 -1.57 -2.09 -9.13
N ALA A 51 -0.95 -2.26 -10.29
CA ALA A 51 -1.61 -2.96 -11.40
C ALA A 51 -1.81 -4.45 -11.06
N PRO A 52 -2.89 -5.09 -11.52
CA PRO A 52 -3.07 -6.53 -11.41
C PRO A 52 -1.87 -7.31 -11.94
N THR A 53 -1.69 -8.54 -11.46
CA THR A 53 -0.61 -9.41 -11.93
C THR A 53 -0.63 -9.54 -13.46
N LYS A 54 0.55 -9.47 -14.09
CA LYS A 54 0.74 -9.55 -15.55
C LYS A 54 0.24 -8.33 -16.34
N VAL A 55 -0.14 -7.23 -15.67
CA VAL A 55 -0.46 -5.95 -16.31
C VAL A 55 0.70 -4.97 -16.07
N ARG A 56 1.15 -4.28 -17.13
CA ARG A 56 2.20 -3.25 -17.01
C ARG A 56 1.77 -2.14 -16.05
N HIS A 57 2.62 -1.84 -15.09
CA HIS A 57 2.30 -0.90 -14.01
C HIS A 57 2.71 0.55 -14.32
N CYS A 58 2.16 1.52 -13.59
CA CYS A 58 2.38 2.95 -13.86
C CYS A 58 3.86 3.36 -13.88
N LEU A 59 4.74 2.67 -13.14
CA LEU A 59 6.19 2.94 -13.19
C LEU A 59 6.83 2.58 -14.56
N GLU A 60 6.21 1.73 -15.38
CA GLU A 60 6.72 1.37 -16.71
C GLU A 60 6.14 2.26 -17.82
N VAL A 61 4.87 2.63 -17.69
CA VAL A 61 4.06 3.19 -18.80
C VAL A 61 3.46 4.56 -18.50
N GLY A 62 3.71 5.09 -17.30
CA GLY A 62 3.08 6.31 -16.79
C GLY A 62 1.65 6.10 -16.28
N CYS A 63 1.09 7.15 -15.68
CA CYS A 63 -0.29 7.18 -15.21
C CYS A 63 -1.15 8.14 -16.03
N LEU A 64 -2.16 7.59 -16.71
CA LEU A 64 -3.09 8.38 -17.53
C LEU A 64 -3.83 9.44 -16.71
N ARG A 65 -4.21 9.10 -15.46
CA ARG A 65 -4.90 10.04 -14.57
C ARG A 65 -4.03 11.22 -14.17
N GLU A 66 -2.71 11.01 -14.06
CA GLU A 66 -1.76 12.09 -13.76
C GLU A 66 -1.55 12.99 -14.98
N GLN A 67 -1.31 12.38 -16.15
CA GLN A 67 -1.13 13.09 -17.42
C GLN A 67 -2.33 13.98 -17.78
N LEU A 68 -3.54 13.49 -17.50
CA LEU A 68 -4.79 14.22 -17.77
C LEU A 68 -5.24 15.11 -16.60
N HIS A 69 -4.44 15.25 -15.53
CA HIS A 69 -4.76 16.06 -14.35
C HIS A 69 -6.11 15.71 -13.70
N ILE A 70 -6.47 14.43 -13.67
CA ILE A 70 -7.77 13.97 -13.15
C ILE A 70 -7.80 14.06 -11.62
N PRO A 71 -8.79 14.77 -11.04
CA PRO A 71 -8.97 14.87 -9.59
C PRO A 71 -9.15 13.53 -8.88
N SER A 72 -9.01 13.55 -7.56
CA SER A 72 -9.33 12.41 -6.71
C SER A 72 -10.85 12.20 -6.70
N GLY A 73 -11.32 10.95 -6.75
CA GLY A 73 -12.75 10.63 -6.72
C GLY A 73 -13.45 10.66 -8.08
N GLU A 74 -12.74 11.01 -9.16
CA GLU A 74 -13.29 11.09 -10.52
C GLU A 74 -12.64 10.09 -11.47
N ARG A 75 -13.36 9.70 -12.54
CA ARG A 75 -12.88 8.91 -13.69
C ARG A 75 -12.06 7.66 -13.32
N HIS A 76 -12.57 6.86 -12.38
CA HIS A 76 -11.88 5.67 -11.86
C HIS A 76 -11.61 4.60 -12.92
N GLU A 77 -12.41 4.57 -13.99
CA GLU A 77 -12.23 3.70 -15.15
C GLU A 77 -10.89 3.90 -15.87
N LEU A 78 -10.23 5.05 -15.68
CA LEU A 78 -8.89 5.32 -16.21
C LEU A 78 -7.75 4.82 -15.31
N CYS A 79 -8.07 4.37 -14.10
CA CYS A 79 -7.07 3.80 -13.19
C CYS A 79 -6.80 2.34 -13.56
N ARG A 80 -5.53 1.98 -13.69
CA ARG A 80 -5.10 0.58 -13.85
C ARG A 80 -4.81 -0.11 -12.52
N GLY A 81 -4.73 0.67 -11.45
CA GLY A 81 -4.37 0.19 -10.14
C GLY A 81 -5.57 -0.37 -9.39
N LEU A 82 -5.40 -1.55 -8.80
CA LEU A 82 -6.22 -2.00 -7.69
C LEU A 82 -5.79 -1.28 -6.43
N HIS A 83 -6.73 -1.14 -5.50
CA HIS A 83 -6.47 -0.57 -4.19
C HIS A 83 -5.76 -1.58 -3.27
N ALA A 84 -5.12 -1.08 -2.22
CA ALA A 84 -4.38 -1.93 -1.28
C ALA A 84 -5.32 -2.83 -0.45
N GLU A 85 -6.56 -2.37 -0.22
CA GLU A 85 -7.57 -3.03 0.60
C GLU A 85 -8.43 -4.09 -0.10
N GLN A 86 -8.36 -4.20 -1.43
CA GLN A 86 -9.16 -5.16 -2.23
C GLN A 86 -8.62 -6.59 -2.11
#